data_AF-R9KPI3-F1
#
_entry.id   AF-R9KPI3-F1
#
_cell.length_a   1.000
_cell.length_b   1.000
_cell.length_c   1.000
_cell.angle_alpha   90.00
_cell.angle_beta   90.00
_cell.angle_gamma   90.00
#
_symmetry.space_group_name_H-M   'P 1'
#
loop_
_entity.id
_entity.type
_entity.pdbx_description
1 polymer ?
#
loop_
_entity_poly.entity_id
_entity_poly.type
_entity_poly.pdbx_seq_one_letter_code
_entity_poly.pdbx_strand_id
1 'polypeptide(L)'
;MGKGEGSISIIGGADGPTSIFIAGKSDKVKLTTRIQNYFRKLKSNRVKKRITANPHTLEEVVELMKREYGAEEVSQHSFNYQEQRKCLKASLVMRHRPDLLGELMDLEPPERDDVEALKTFFEQIQKREKIAAEIADDILPLDFHIYEIKCPGNCIMQIGVETVWQVIEGSFSGEKKTMKEMKKLFREIYLYYGVTAEDIKNETERYKSLLAALCS
;
A
#
# COMPACT_ATOMS: atom_id res chain seq x y z
N MET A 1 -18.03 12.11 -37.36
CA MET A 1 -17.02 11.04 -37.46
C MET A 1 -15.64 11.67 -37.41
N GLY A 2 -14.94 11.52 -36.29
CA GLY A 2 -13.53 11.87 -36.12
C GLY A 2 -13.01 10.95 -35.01
N LYS A 3 -12.20 9.96 -35.39
CA LYS A 3 -11.63 8.96 -34.47
C LYS A 3 -10.65 9.67 -33.54
N GLY A 4 -10.90 9.65 -32.24
CA GLY A 4 -9.92 10.10 -31.25
C GLY A 4 -8.85 9.04 -31.07
N GLU A 5 -7.59 9.37 -31.37
CA GLU A 5 -6.43 8.54 -31.08
C GLU A 5 -6.20 8.48 -29.56
N GLY A 6 -6.39 7.30 -28.99
CA GLY A 6 -6.06 7.01 -27.60
C GLY A 6 -6.02 5.51 -27.41
N SER A 7 -4.82 4.95 -27.36
CA SER A 7 -4.61 3.58 -26.85
C SER A 7 -3.12 3.28 -26.75
N ILE A 8 -2.65 2.93 -25.56
CA ILE A 8 -1.37 2.23 -25.39
C ILE A 8 -1.59 0.94 -24.60
N SER A 9 -0.78 -0.06 -24.91
CA SER A 9 -0.81 -1.46 -24.48
C SER A 9 0.51 -2.14 -24.90
N ILE A 10 1.31 -2.79 -24.02
CA ILE A 10 2.10 -4.03 -24.30
C ILE A 10 2.72 -4.66 -23.04
N ILE A 11 2.78 -6.02 -23.06
CA ILE A 11 3.20 -7.03 -22.06
C ILE A 11 4.31 -7.94 -22.67
N GLY A 12 5.38 -8.30 -21.94
CA GLY A 12 6.52 -9.17 -22.28
C GLY A 12 7.40 -9.52 -21.05
N GLY A 13 8.23 -10.58 -21.08
CA GLY A 13 8.93 -11.14 -19.91
C GLY A 13 10.35 -11.67 -20.13
N ALA A 14 10.91 -12.26 -19.07
CA ALA A 14 12.31 -12.62 -18.74
C ALA A 14 13.22 -11.44 -18.37
N ASP A 15 13.33 -10.37 -19.18
CA ASP A 15 14.09 -9.15 -18.83
C ASP A 15 13.34 -7.85 -19.21
N GLY A 16 11.99 -7.90 -19.24
CA GLY A 16 11.06 -6.77 -19.41
C GLY A 16 9.95 -7.02 -20.45
N PRO A 17 8.96 -6.13 -20.65
CA PRO A 17 8.05 -5.48 -19.68
C PRO A 17 6.66 -6.16 -19.60
N THR A 18 6.17 -6.68 -18.45
CA THR A 18 4.95 -7.54 -18.40
C THR A 18 3.58 -6.82 -18.45
N SER A 19 3.49 -5.48 -18.54
CA SER A 19 2.33 -4.72 -19.09
C SER A 19 2.49 -3.21 -19.02
N ILE A 20 2.02 -2.47 -20.03
CA ILE A 20 1.87 -1.00 -20.02
C ILE A 20 0.62 -0.62 -20.81
N PHE A 21 -0.34 0.15 -20.26
CA PHE A 21 -1.51 0.66 -21.02
C PHE A 21 -1.91 2.11 -20.68
N ILE A 22 -2.25 2.95 -21.66
CA ILE A 22 -2.60 4.38 -21.48
C ILE A 22 -3.86 4.77 -22.28
N ALA A 23 -4.82 5.45 -21.63
CA ALA A 23 -6.02 5.98 -22.27
C ALA A 23 -6.37 7.42 -21.82
N GLY A 24 -6.09 8.39 -22.72
CA GLY A 24 -6.78 9.69 -22.91
C GLY A 24 -6.70 10.78 -21.83
N LYS A 25 -6.21 11.98 -22.18
CA LYS A 25 -6.26 13.18 -21.33
C LYS A 25 -7.70 13.64 -21.05
N SER A 26 -8.04 13.82 -19.78
CA SER A 26 -8.95 14.90 -19.37
C SER A 26 -8.22 15.81 -18.38
N ASP A 27 -7.69 16.93 -18.86
CA ASP A 27 -6.98 17.94 -18.03
C ASP A 27 -7.89 18.60 -16.97
N LYS A 28 -9.19 18.29 -16.97
CA LYS A 28 -10.16 18.77 -15.99
C LYS A 28 -10.78 17.60 -15.24
N VAL A 29 -10.58 17.59 -13.92
CA VAL A 29 -11.29 16.71 -12.99
C VAL A 29 -12.80 16.88 -13.21
N LYS A 30 -13.48 15.82 -13.64
CA LYS A 30 -14.92 15.78 -13.91
C LYS A 30 -15.70 16.28 -12.69
N LEU A 31 -16.82 16.97 -12.91
CA LEU A 31 -17.68 17.47 -11.83
C LEU A 31 -18.12 16.34 -10.87
N THR A 32 -18.40 15.15 -11.43
CA THR A 32 -18.73 13.94 -10.65
C THR A 32 -17.61 13.56 -9.68
N THR A 33 -16.35 13.61 -10.12
CA THR A 33 -15.17 13.36 -9.27
C THR A 33 -15.04 14.44 -8.19
N ARG A 34 -15.30 15.71 -8.51
CA ARG A 34 -15.29 16.81 -7.52
C ARG A 34 -16.33 16.59 -6.40
N ILE A 35 -17.54 16.20 -6.79
CA ILE A 35 -18.63 15.88 -5.85
C ILE A 35 -18.27 14.67 -4.98
N GLN A 36 -17.74 13.60 -5.58
CA GLN A 36 -17.26 12.43 -4.84
C GLN A 36 -16.17 12.79 -3.83
N ASN A 37 -15.19 13.61 -4.23
CA ASN A 37 -14.11 14.08 -3.35
C ASN A 37 -14.65 14.92 -2.19
N TYR A 38 -15.65 15.77 -2.43
CA TYR A 38 -16.32 16.53 -1.38
C TYR A 38 -16.97 15.61 -0.35
N PHE A 39 -17.76 14.63 -0.77
CA PHE A 39 -18.37 13.67 0.17
C PHE A 39 -17.33 12.80 0.89
N ARG A 40 -16.24 12.41 0.21
CA ARG A 40 -15.11 11.71 0.85
C ARG A 40 -14.47 12.57 1.95
N LYS A 41 -14.26 13.87 1.70
CA LYS A 41 -13.75 14.81 2.69
C LYS A 41 -14.71 14.97 3.88
N LEU A 42 -16.01 15.07 3.63
CA LEU A 42 -17.01 15.10 4.71
C LEU A 42 -17.01 13.83 5.56
N LYS A 43 -16.93 12.63 4.94
CA LYS A 43 -16.80 11.35 5.65
C LYS A 43 -15.54 11.34 6.51
N SER A 44 -14.38 11.69 5.93
CA SER A 44 -13.11 11.75 6.64
C SER A 44 -13.17 12.70 7.84
N ASN A 45 -13.69 13.91 7.67
CA ASN A 45 -13.85 14.88 8.77
C ASN A 45 -14.74 14.36 9.91
N ARG A 46 -15.78 13.57 9.60
CA ARG A 46 -16.63 12.94 10.63
C ARG A 46 -15.89 11.83 11.38
N VAL A 47 -15.08 11.04 10.67
CA VAL A 47 -14.26 9.98 11.27
C VAL A 47 -13.16 10.57 12.15
N LYS A 48 -12.44 11.61 11.69
CA LYS A 48 -11.40 12.31 12.46
C LYS A 48 -11.90 12.71 13.85
N LYS A 49 -13.14 13.22 13.96
CA LYS A 49 -13.76 13.63 15.23
C LYS A 49 -14.10 12.48 16.19
N ARG A 50 -14.14 11.24 15.71
CA ARG A 50 -14.51 10.05 16.47
C ARG A 50 -13.30 9.20 16.88
N ILE A 51 -12.14 9.43 16.26
CA ILE A 51 -10.91 8.74 16.62
C ILE A 51 -10.45 9.29 17.97
N THR A 52 -10.27 8.39 18.93
CA THR A 52 -9.74 8.67 20.26
C THR A 52 -8.47 7.87 20.47
N ALA A 53 -7.59 8.36 21.34
CA ALA A 53 -6.37 7.65 21.68
C ALA A 53 -6.71 6.34 22.39
N ASN A 54 -6.27 5.22 21.81
CA ASN A 54 -6.40 3.87 22.36
C ASN A 54 -5.36 2.96 21.68
N PRO A 55 -4.07 3.18 21.92
CA PRO A 55 -3.01 2.48 21.20
C PRO A 55 -2.81 1.07 21.75
N HIS A 56 -2.55 0.12 20.86
CA HIS A 56 -1.95 -1.18 21.15
C HIS A 56 -0.64 -1.32 20.37
N THR A 57 0.21 -2.23 20.80
CA THR A 57 1.44 -2.61 20.10
C THR A 57 1.14 -3.52 18.91
N LEU A 58 2.08 -3.65 17.98
CA LEU A 58 1.90 -4.56 16.84
C LEU A 58 1.94 -6.02 17.30
N GLU A 59 2.68 -6.33 18.36
CA GLU A 59 2.72 -7.63 19.01
C GLU A 59 1.33 -8.01 19.56
N GLU A 60 0.65 -7.09 20.25
CA GLU A 60 -0.73 -7.28 20.72
C GLU A 60 -1.70 -7.48 19.54
N VAL A 61 -1.51 -6.75 18.44
CA VAL A 61 -2.32 -6.93 17.22
C VAL A 61 -2.11 -8.31 16.62
N VAL A 62 -0.86 -8.79 16.54
CA VAL A 62 -0.54 -10.14 16.05
C VAL A 62 -1.15 -11.20 16.96
N GLU A 63 -1.06 -11.02 18.28
CA GLU A 63 -1.68 -11.94 19.25
C GLU A 63 -3.20 -11.98 19.08
N LEU A 64 -3.86 -10.83 18.95
CA LEU A 64 -5.28 -10.75 18.64
C LEU A 64 -5.61 -11.50 17.34
N MET A 65 -4.84 -11.26 16.27
CA MET A 65 -5.09 -11.89 14.98
C MET A 65 -4.97 -13.42 15.05
N LYS A 66 -3.95 -13.93 15.74
CA LYS A 66 -3.77 -15.37 15.96
C LYS A 66 -4.91 -15.95 16.80
N ARG A 67 -5.29 -15.28 17.89
CA ARG A 67 -6.30 -15.76 18.84
C ARG A 67 -7.73 -15.71 18.30
N GLU A 68 -8.14 -14.58 17.73
CA GLU A 68 -9.53 -14.32 17.35
C GLU A 68 -9.84 -14.74 15.90
N TYR A 69 -8.84 -14.67 15.02
CA TYR A 69 -9.04 -14.87 13.58
C TYR A 69 -8.24 -16.05 13.03
N GLY A 70 -7.52 -16.79 13.87
CA GLY A 70 -6.74 -17.96 13.45
C GLY A 70 -5.65 -17.62 12.45
N ALA A 71 -5.04 -16.45 12.58
CA ALA A 71 -4.01 -16.00 11.65
C ALA A 71 -2.77 -16.91 11.70
N GLU A 72 -2.28 -17.31 10.53
CA GLU A 72 -1.09 -18.15 10.37
C GLU A 72 0.03 -17.31 9.76
N GLU A 73 1.25 -17.44 10.28
CA GLU A 73 2.39 -16.72 9.70
C GLU A 73 2.82 -17.35 8.37
N VAL A 74 3.01 -16.51 7.36
CA VAL A 74 3.47 -16.93 6.04
C VAL A 74 4.98 -17.16 6.08
N SER A 75 5.44 -18.23 5.41
CA SER A 75 6.87 -18.53 5.30
C SER A 75 7.65 -17.39 4.65
N GLN A 76 8.76 -17.01 5.29
CA GLN A 76 9.69 -16.01 4.78
C GLN A 76 10.40 -16.43 3.48
N HIS A 77 10.39 -17.73 3.17
CA HIS A 77 10.92 -18.26 1.92
C HIS A 77 9.90 -18.23 0.77
N SER A 78 8.65 -17.83 1.03
CA SER A 78 7.66 -17.71 -0.04
C SER A 78 7.98 -16.52 -0.94
N PHE A 79 7.74 -16.68 -2.24
CA PHE A 79 7.91 -15.62 -3.22
C PHE A 79 7.13 -14.35 -2.85
N ASN A 80 5.88 -14.52 -2.41
CA ASN A 80 5.02 -13.41 -2.00
C ASN A 80 5.60 -12.62 -0.81
N TYR A 81 6.15 -13.32 0.20
CA TYR A 81 6.80 -12.65 1.31
C TYR A 81 8.02 -11.84 0.86
N GLN A 82 8.89 -12.44 0.04
CA GLN A 82 10.10 -11.78 -0.44
C GLN A 82 9.76 -10.53 -1.26
N GLU A 83 8.76 -10.61 -2.13
CA GLU A 83 8.33 -9.49 -2.96
C GLU A 83 7.68 -8.37 -2.14
N GLN A 84 6.81 -8.70 -1.18
CA GLN A 84 6.23 -7.69 -0.29
C GLN A 84 7.29 -7.04 0.60
N ARG A 85 8.24 -7.81 1.14
CA ARG A 85 9.37 -7.27 1.93
C ARG A 85 10.21 -6.31 1.07
N LYS A 86 10.52 -6.68 -0.17
CA LYS A 86 11.25 -5.83 -1.13
C LYS A 86 10.50 -4.53 -1.42
N CYS A 87 9.20 -4.61 -1.71
CA CYS A 87 8.35 -3.44 -1.96
C CYS A 87 8.29 -2.51 -0.73
N LEU A 88 8.08 -3.07 0.46
CA LEU A 88 8.02 -2.32 1.70
C LEU A 88 9.36 -1.61 1.96
N LYS A 89 10.47 -2.32 1.83
CA LYS A 89 11.83 -1.77 1.96
C LYS A 89 12.04 -0.58 1.03
N ALA A 90 11.70 -0.71 -0.25
CA ALA A 90 11.78 0.40 -1.20
C ALA A 90 10.95 1.61 -0.77
N SER A 91 9.73 1.38 -0.29
CA SER A 91 8.87 2.47 0.20
C SER A 91 9.43 3.17 1.42
N LEU A 92 10.05 2.43 2.35
CA LEU A 92 10.63 2.98 3.57
C LEU A 92 11.89 3.79 3.28
N VAL A 93 12.73 3.32 2.35
CA VAL A 93 13.90 4.07 1.86
C VAL A 93 13.45 5.40 1.26
N MET A 94 12.46 5.38 0.37
CA MET A 94 11.95 6.61 -0.25
C MET A 94 11.40 7.62 0.78
N ARG A 95 10.80 7.14 1.88
CA ARG A 95 10.21 8.01 2.91
C ARG A 95 11.23 8.53 3.91
N HIS A 96 12.17 7.69 4.34
CA HIS A 96 13.01 7.95 5.51
C HIS A 96 14.48 8.13 5.18
N ARG A 97 14.95 7.57 4.07
CA ARG A 97 16.35 7.63 3.61
C ARG A 97 16.46 7.90 2.10
N PRO A 98 15.80 8.96 1.58
CA PRO A 98 15.85 9.27 0.15
C PRO A 98 17.27 9.59 -0.33
N ASP A 99 18.16 10.02 0.58
CA ASP A 99 19.58 10.25 0.35
C ASP A 99 20.30 9.03 -0.25
N LEU A 100 19.85 7.82 0.09
CA LEU A 100 20.43 6.57 -0.40
C LEU A 100 20.05 6.25 -1.84
N LEU A 101 19.05 6.93 -2.40
CA LEU A 101 18.59 6.72 -3.78
C LEU A 101 19.19 7.74 -4.76
N GLY A 102 19.74 8.85 -4.28
CA GLY A 102 20.31 9.91 -5.11
C GLY A 102 19.32 10.39 -6.18
N GLU A 103 19.78 10.46 -7.44
CA GLU A 103 18.98 10.89 -8.59
C GLU A 103 17.76 9.99 -8.87
N LEU A 104 17.73 8.77 -8.35
CA LEU A 104 16.60 7.85 -8.52
C LEU A 104 15.44 8.18 -7.58
N MET A 105 15.58 9.11 -6.63
CA MET A 105 14.44 9.52 -5.81
C MET A 105 13.40 10.27 -6.67
N ASP A 106 13.87 11.24 -7.44
CA ASP A 106 13.05 12.21 -8.18
C ASP A 106 12.78 11.75 -9.62
N LEU A 107 12.33 10.50 -9.79
CA LEU A 107 11.94 9.99 -11.10
C LEU A 107 10.70 10.71 -11.60
N GLU A 108 10.85 11.47 -12.68
CA GLU A 108 9.73 12.12 -13.35
C GLU A 108 9.06 11.16 -14.34
N PRO A 109 7.73 11.11 -14.39
CA PRO A 109 7.04 10.37 -15.43
C PRO A 109 7.41 10.93 -16.81
N PRO A 110 7.50 10.09 -17.85
CA PRO A 110 7.87 10.56 -19.18
C PRO A 110 6.86 11.59 -19.68
N GLU A 111 7.34 12.67 -20.31
CA GLU A 111 6.48 13.73 -20.87
C GLU A 111 5.56 13.24 -21.99
N ARG A 112 5.98 12.17 -22.67
CA ARG A 112 5.27 11.54 -23.77
C ARG A 112 4.91 10.12 -23.41
N ASP A 113 3.70 9.76 -23.79
CA ASP A 113 3.19 8.40 -23.75
C ASP A 113 3.76 7.62 -24.95
N ASP A 114 5.08 7.53 -25.10
CA ASP A 114 5.72 6.66 -26.10
C ASP A 114 6.33 5.42 -25.42
N VAL A 115 6.32 4.29 -26.15
CA VAL A 115 6.65 2.97 -25.58
C VAL A 115 8.09 2.91 -25.06
N GLU A 116 9.02 3.57 -25.74
CA GLU A 116 10.45 3.55 -25.39
C GLU A 116 10.72 4.40 -24.14
N ALA A 117 10.10 5.58 -24.05
CA ALA A 117 10.16 6.43 -22.86
C ALA A 117 9.54 5.72 -21.64
N LEU A 118 8.41 5.03 -21.83
CA LEU A 118 7.79 4.24 -20.75
C LEU A 118 8.67 3.08 -20.33
N LYS A 119 9.27 2.34 -21.27
CA LYS A 119 10.19 1.24 -20.96
C LYS A 119 11.40 1.72 -20.16
N THR A 120 12.03 2.81 -20.61
CA THR A 120 13.15 3.45 -19.90
C THR A 120 12.76 3.87 -18.48
N PHE A 121 11.57 4.45 -18.31
CA PHE A 121 11.06 4.84 -17.00
C PHE A 121 10.82 3.62 -16.09
N PHE A 122 10.28 2.52 -16.63
CA PHE A 122 10.12 1.27 -15.87
C PHE A 122 11.48 0.67 -15.46
N GLU A 123 12.48 0.70 -16.34
CA GLU A 123 13.85 0.26 -16.01
C GLU A 123 14.46 1.09 -14.87
N GLN A 124 14.22 2.41 -14.86
CA GLN A 124 14.64 3.28 -13.74
C GLN A 124 13.93 2.93 -12.43
N ILE A 125 12.62 2.64 -12.46
CA ILE A 125 11.86 2.19 -11.27
C ILE A 125 12.44 0.86 -10.76
N GLN A 126 12.67 -0.11 -11.64
CA GLN A 126 13.26 -1.40 -11.27
C GLN A 126 14.67 -1.25 -10.67
N LYS A 127 15.48 -0.35 -11.24
CA LYS A 127 16.81 -0.02 -10.71
C LYS A 127 16.72 0.56 -9.30
N ARG A 128 15.78 1.48 -9.06
CA ARG A 128 15.53 2.05 -7.73
C ARG A 128 15.14 0.98 -6.72
N GLU A 129 14.23 0.08 -7.09
CA GLU A 129 13.83 -1.04 -6.23
C GLU A 129 14.99 -1.97 -5.91
N LYS A 130 15.86 -2.26 -6.89
CA LYS A 130 17.05 -3.09 -6.69
C LYS A 130 18.02 -2.46 -5.71
N ILE A 131 18.34 -1.17 -5.89
CA ILE A 131 19.21 -0.43 -4.97
C ILE A 131 18.60 -0.43 -3.56
N ALA A 132 17.30 -0.16 -3.44
CA ALA A 132 16.64 -0.19 -2.15
C ALA A 132 16.67 -1.57 -1.47
N ALA A 133 16.56 -2.65 -2.25
CA ALA A 133 16.64 -4.02 -1.75
C ALA A 133 18.04 -4.36 -1.21
N GLU A 134 19.09 -3.84 -1.85
CA GLU A 134 20.50 -4.07 -1.53
C GLU A 134 21.02 -3.24 -0.33
N ILE A 135 20.27 -2.24 0.15
CA ILE A 135 20.62 -1.49 1.36
C ILE A 135 20.75 -2.46 2.53
N ALA A 136 21.83 -2.37 3.30
CA ALA A 136 22.07 -3.30 4.40
C ALA A 136 21.07 -3.10 5.55
N ASP A 137 20.70 -4.20 6.21
CA ASP A 137 19.68 -4.20 7.27
C ASP A 137 20.16 -3.49 8.55
N ASP A 138 21.45 -3.22 8.72
CA ASP A 138 21.98 -2.34 9.79
C ASP A 138 21.72 -0.85 9.51
N ILE A 139 21.63 -0.47 8.23
CA ILE A 139 21.29 0.90 7.80
C ILE A 139 19.77 1.13 7.84
N LEU A 140 19.00 0.13 7.39
CA LEU A 140 17.55 0.16 7.40
C LEU A 140 17.01 -1.17 7.97
N PRO A 141 16.97 -1.30 9.31
CA PRO A 141 16.46 -2.52 9.94
C PRO A 141 14.99 -2.74 9.61
N LEU A 142 14.64 -4.00 9.38
CA LEU A 142 13.29 -4.44 9.07
C LEU A 142 12.98 -5.72 9.83
N ASP A 143 11.88 -5.68 10.58
CA ASP A 143 11.29 -6.81 11.25
C ASP A 143 9.89 -7.02 10.68
N PHE A 144 9.84 -7.61 9.48
CA PHE A 144 8.64 -7.74 8.67
C PHE A 144 8.07 -9.15 8.70
N HIS A 145 6.77 -9.25 8.97
CA HIS A 145 6.02 -10.51 9.02
C HIS A 145 4.75 -10.39 8.21
N ILE A 146 4.29 -11.49 7.62
CA ILE A 146 2.98 -11.55 6.96
C ILE A 146 2.15 -12.61 7.65
N TYR A 147 0.94 -12.24 8.03
CA TYR A 147 -0.05 -13.12 8.60
C TYR A 147 -1.20 -13.33 7.64
N GLU A 148 -1.58 -14.58 7.43
CA GLU A 148 -2.70 -14.96 6.59
C GLU A 148 -3.91 -15.36 7.44
N ILE A 149 -5.06 -14.76 7.14
CA ILE A 149 -6.35 -15.05 7.76
C ILE A 149 -7.26 -15.65 6.68
N LYS A 150 -7.64 -16.91 6.88
CA LYS A 150 -8.62 -17.61 6.04
C LYS A 150 -10.02 -17.13 6.39
N CYS A 151 -10.67 -16.51 5.41
CA CYS A 151 -12.03 -15.97 5.53
C CYS A 151 -13.05 -16.90 4.85
N PRO A 152 -14.35 -16.82 5.20
CA PRO A 152 -15.41 -17.57 4.54
C PRO A 152 -15.40 -17.40 3.01
N GLY A 153 -15.76 -18.45 2.28
CA GLY A 153 -15.81 -18.43 0.81
C GLY A 153 -14.43 -18.47 0.14
N ASN A 154 -13.47 -19.18 0.72
CA ASN A 154 -12.08 -19.32 0.22
C ASN A 154 -11.38 -17.97 0.01
N CYS A 155 -11.77 -16.96 0.79
CA CYS A 155 -11.16 -15.64 0.73
C CYS A 155 -9.93 -15.59 1.63
N ILE A 156 -8.93 -14.86 1.20
CA ILE A 156 -7.66 -14.76 1.92
C ILE A 156 -7.39 -13.30 2.19
N MET A 157 -7.20 -12.96 3.47
CA MET A 157 -6.67 -11.68 3.91
C MET A 157 -5.23 -11.89 4.36
N GLN A 158 -4.31 -11.07 3.86
CA GLN A 158 -2.93 -11.02 4.33
C GLN A 158 -2.69 -9.68 5.01
N ILE A 159 -2.12 -9.72 6.21
CA ILE A 159 -1.73 -8.54 6.98
C ILE A 159 -0.21 -8.57 7.12
N GLY A 160 0.45 -7.58 6.51
CA GLY A 160 1.86 -7.31 6.70
C GLY A 160 2.06 -6.46 7.96
N VAL A 161 3.00 -6.84 8.81
CA VAL A 161 3.36 -6.16 10.06
C VAL A 161 4.85 -5.92 10.05
N GLU A 162 5.26 -4.67 10.19
CA GLU A 162 6.66 -4.27 10.32
C GLU A 162 6.84 -3.48 11.63
N THR A 163 7.61 -4.03 12.56
CA THR A 163 7.64 -3.55 13.95
C THR A 163 8.60 -2.38 14.15
N VAL A 164 9.68 -2.26 13.36
CA VAL A 164 10.69 -1.21 13.55
C VAL A 164 10.14 0.17 13.18
N TRP A 165 9.48 0.25 12.05
CA TRP A 165 8.87 1.45 11.45
C TRP A 165 7.37 1.54 11.74
N GLN A 166 6.83 0.61 12.53
CA GLN A 166 5.44 0.60 13.04
C GLN A 166 4.39 0.58 11.92
N VAL A 167 4.68 -0.14 10.84
CA VAL A 167 3.83 -0.25 9.65
C VAL A 167 2.92 -1.46 9.75
N ILE A 168 1.65 -1.26 9.41
CA ILE A 168 0.70 -2.34 9.16
C ILE A 168 0.08 -2.11 7.78
N GLU A 169 0.08 -3.16 6.97
CA GLU A 169 -0.49 -3.17 5.62
C GLU A 169 -1.40 -4.39 5.49
N GLY A 170 -2.38 -4.32 4.59
CA GLY A 170 -3.14 -5.52 4.30
C GLY A 170 -3.69 -5.57 2.89
N SER A 171 -3.79 -6.79 2.41
CA SER A 171 -4.37 -7.14 1.14
C SER A 171 -5.44 -8.20 1.37
N PHE A 172 -6.41 -8.26 0.46
CA PHE A 172 -7.43 -9.28 0.50
C PHE A 172 -7.85 -9.65 -0.91
N SER A 173 -8.10 -10.93 -1.11
CA SER A 173 -8.58 -11.51 -2.36
C SER A 173 -9.82 -12.35 -2.08
N GLY A 174 -10.77 -12.32 -3.00
CA GLY A 174 -12.03 -13.02 -2.82
C GLY A 174 -13.16 -12.52 -3.71
N GLU A 175 -14.32 -13.15 -3.56
CA GLU A 175 -15.53 -12.77 -4.28
C GLU A 175 -16.09 -11.43 -3.79
N LYS A 176 -16.76 -10.69 -4.68
CA LYS A 176 -17.36 -9.39 -4.35
C LYS A 176 -18.31 -9.42 -3.14
N LYS A 177 -18.97 -10.56 -2.89
CA LYS A 177 -19.93 -10.74 -1.80
C LYS A 177 -19.25 -10.72 -0.41
N THR A 178 -18.04 -11.28 -0.31
CA THR A 178 -17.28 -11.40 0.95
C THR A 178 -16.40 -10.16 1.22
N MET A 179 -16.17 -9.31 0.21
CA MET A 179 -15.39 -8.07 0.35
C MET A 179 -15.86 -7.15 1.47
N LYS A 180 -17.18 -7.10 1.74
CA LYS A 180 -17.73 -6.23 2.79
C LYS A 180 -17.29 -6.70 4.18
N GLU A 181 -17.26 -8.01 4.39
CA GLU A 181 -16.83 -8.63 5.65
C GLU A 181 -15.33 -8.48 5.85
N MET A 182 -14.53 -8.70 4.78
CA MET A 182 -13.09 -8.47 4.83
C MET A 182 -12.74 -7.02 5.16
N LYS A 183 -13.43 -6.05 4.53
CA LYS A 183 -13.26 -4.63 4.90
C LYS A 183 -13.65 -4.32 6.35
N LYS A 184 -14.64 -5.02 6.91
CA LYS A 184 -15.04 -4.87 8.31
C LYS A 184 -13.95 -5.39 9.24
N LEU A 185 -13.47 -6.60 9.00
CA LEU A 185 -12.36 -7.20 9.76
C LEU A 185 -11.10 -6.34 9.70
N PHE A 186 -10.72 -5.88 8.50
CA PHE A 186 -9.57 -5.00 8.32
C PHE A 186 -9.69 -3.71 9.15
N ARG A 187 -10.89 -3.10 9.22
CA ARG A 187 -11.12 -1.94 10.09
C ARG A 187 -11.00 -2.26 11.56
N GLU A 188 -11.49 -3.43 11.99
CA GLU A 188 -11.40 -3.87 13.38
C GLU A 188 -9.94 -4.04 13.81
N ILE A 189 -9.10 -4.62 12.96
CA ILE A 189 -7.65 -4.76 13.19
C ILE A 189 -6.99 -3.37 13.36
N TYR A 190 -7.26 -2.43 12.46
CA TYR A 190 -6.69 -1.07 12.58
C TYR A 190 -7.24 -0.31 13.79
N LEU A 191 -8.52 -0.48 14.12
CA LEU A 191 -9.12 0.12 15.31
C LEU A 191 -8.50 -0.42 16.59
N TYR A 192 -8.20 -1.72 16.63
CA TYR A 192 -7.52 -2.34 17.74
C TYR A 192 -6.08 -1.84 17.86
N TYR A 193 -5.31 -1.85 16.76
CA TYR A 193 -3.98 -1.24 16.76
C TYR A 193 -4.03 0.20 17.26
N GLY A 194 -5.03 0.97 16.80
CA GLY A 194 -5.35 2.27 17.35
C GLY A 194 -4.22 3.28 17.20
N VAL A 195 -4.33 4.38 17.93
CA VAL A 195 -3.42 5.53 17.85
C VAL A 195 -3.17 6.12 19.23
N THR A 196 -2.01 6.73 19.42
CA THR A 196 -1.71 7.54 20.60
C THR A 196 -2.32 8.94 20.47
N ALA A 197 -2.30 9.72 21.56
CA ALA A 197 -2.69 11.13 21.49
C ALA A 197 -1.73 11.96 20.61
N GLU A 198 -0.44 11.61 20.61
CA GLU A 198 0.58 12.29 19.81
C GLU A 198 0.41 11.98 18.32
N ASP A 199 0.02 10.76 17.97
CA ASP A 199 -0.31 10.37 16.60
C ASP A 199 -1.43 11.23 16.02
N ILE A 200 -2.48 11.47 16.80
CA ILE A 200 -3.63 12.31 16.40
C ILE A 200 -3.18 13.77 16.24
N LYS A 201 -2.39 14.27 17.20
CA LYS A 201 -1.93 15.66 17.23
C LYS A 201 -1.00 15.98 16.06
N ASN A 202 -0.08 15.06 15.73
CA ASN A 202 0.91 15.26 14.68
C ASN A 202 0.49 14.68 13.32
N GLU A 203 -0.71 14.10 13.24
CA GLU A 203 -1.20 13.35 12.08
C GLU A 203 -0.15 12.36 11.53
N THR A 204 0.38 11.50 12.40
CA THR A 204 1.42 10.52 12.01
C THR A 204 0.90 9.51 10.98
N GLU A 205 1.81 8.74 10.38
CA GLU A 205 1.42 7.69 9.42
C GLU A 205 0.50 6.63 10.04
N ARG A 206 0.70 6.30 11.32
CA ARG A 206 -0.20 5.43 12.07
C ARG A 206 -1.63 5.99 12.13
N TYR A 207 -1.77 7.29 12.43
CA TYR A 207 -3.07 7.96 12.41
C TYR A 207 -3.69 8.06 11.01
N LYS A 208 -2.90 8.43 10.00
CA LYS A 208 -3.36 8.50 8.60
C LYS A 208 -3.82 7.13 8.11
N SER A 209 -3.13 6.07 8.49
CA SER A 209 -3.46 4.69 8.11
C SER A 209 -4.77 4.23 8.76
N LEU A 210 -4.97 4.49 10.06
CA LEU A 210 -6.25 4.25 10.74
C LEU A 210 -7.39 5.03 10.08
N LEU A 211 -7.18 6.33 9.81
CA LEU A 211 -8.17 7.18 9.16
C LEU A 211 -8.54 6.64 7.77
N ALA A 212 -7.56 6.21 6.97
CA ALA A 212 -7.77 5.62 5.65
C ALA A 212 -8.57 4.32 5.75
N ALA A 213 -8.20 3.41 6.67
CA ALA A 213 -8.92 2.16 6.91
C ALA A 213 -10.40 2.41 7.25
N LEU A 214 -10.69 3.38 8.11
CA LEU A 214 -12.06 3.75 8.49
C LEU A 214 -12.84 4.48 7.39
N CYS A 215 -12.13 5.12 6.46
CA CYS A 215 -12.73 5.83 5.32
C CYS A 215 -12.98 4.94 4.09
N SER A 216 -12.46 3.71 4.06
CA SER A 216 -12.57 2.75 2.94
C SER A 216 -13.99 2.23 2.64
#